data_AF-A0A0G8EQA3-F1
#
_entry.id   AF-A0A0G8EQA3-F1
#
_cell.length_a   1.000
_cell.length_b   1.000
_cell.length_c   1.000
_cell.angle_alpha   90.00
_cell.angle_beta   90.00
_cell.angle_gamma   90.00
#
_symmetry.space_group_name_H-M   'P 1'
#
loop_
_entity.id
_entity.type
_entity.pdbx_description
1 polymer ?
#
loop_
_entity_poly.entity_id
_entity_poly.type
_entity_poly.pdbx_seq_one_letter_code
_entity_poly.pdbx_strand_id
1 'polypeptide(L)'
;MEASTAVLISPEGLNQRFNKAAVLLFQQLLAELLSKKMAASMPISSPYISFFKRIRILDSTAFQLPDVFPSVYPGAGGCSHTAGIKIQLEYELLSGQFLHIHTGPGKQHDRTYGSLCAPTVTANDLCIRDLGYFHLKDLQYIQDKEAYYISRIKSNTRMYQKKS
;
A
#
# COMPACT_ATOMS: atom_id res chain seq x y z
N MET A 1 26.52 4.45 -15.58
CA MET A 1 26.75 3.84 -14.26
C MET A 1 26.76 2.34 -14.50
N GLU A 2 27.92 1.78 -14.83
CA GLU A 2 28.06 0.36 -15.19
C GLU A 2 28.31 -0.44 -13.91
N ALA A 3 27.38 -1.31 -13.56
CA ALA A 3 27.60 -2.35 -12.56
C ALA A 3 28.14 -3.57 -13.31
N SER A 4 29.45 -3.81 -13.21
CA SER A 4 30.15 -4.97 -13.73
C SER A 4 29.72 -6.23 -12.94
N THR A 5 28.57 -6.78 -13.31
CA THR A 5 28.29 -8.20 -13.07
C THR A 5 29.04 -8.97 -14.16
N ALA A 6 29.79 -10.00 -13.80
CA ALA A 6 30.66 -10.79 -14.69
C ALA A 6 29.91 -11.62 -15.77
N VAL A 7 28.71 -11.20 -16.13
CA VAL A 7 27.81 -11.87 -17.08
C VAL A 7 27.71 -10.99 -18.32
N LEU A 8 28.29 -11.45 -19.43
CA LEU A 8 28.11 -10.82 -20.74
C LEU A 8 26.67 -11.07 -21.21
N ILE A 9 25.86 -10.02 -21.26
CA ILE A 9 24.49 -10.08 -21.79
C ILE A 9 24.34 -9.03 -22.90
N SER A 10 23.74 -9.43 -24.03
CA SER A 10 23.41 -8.47 -25.10
C SER A 10 22.23 -7.57 -24.69
N PRO A 11 22.10 -6.37 -25.28
CA PRO A 11 20.93 -5.50 -25.07
C PRO A 11 19.60 -6.22 -25.32
N GLU A 12 19.52 -7.05 -26.36
CA GLU A 12 18.35 -7.85 -26.70
C GLU A 12 18.08 -8.93 -25.65
N GLY A 13 19.13 -9.60 -25.17
CA GLY A 13 19.04 -10.61 -24.11
C GLY A 13 18.58 -10.00 -22.79
N LEU A 14 18.97 -8.76 -22.49
CA LEU A 14 18.46 -8.00 -21.36
C LEU A 14 16.99 -7.62 -21.58
N ASN A 15 16.63 -7.15 -22.78
CA ASN A 15 15.26 -6.75 -23.09
C ASN A 15 14.25 -7.91 -22.93
N GLN A 16 14.64 -9.13 -23.35
CA GLN A 16 13.82 -10.33 -23.17
C GLN A 16 13.57 -10.69 -21.69
N ARG A 17 14.42 -10.22 -20.77
CA ARG A 17 14.21 -10.39 -19.33
C ARG A 17 13.20 -9.40 -18.76
N PHE A 18 12.86 -8.31 -19.44
CA PHE A 18 11.75 -7.43 -19.03
C PHE A 18 10.40 -8.06 -19.39
N ASN A 19 10.00 -9.04 -18.58
CA ASN A 19 8.76 -9.78 -18.76
C ASN A 19 8.00 -9.90 -17.43
N LYS A 20 6.84 -10.57 -17.45
CA LYS A 20 5.99 -10.74 -16.25
C LYS A 20 6.72 -11.42 -15.10
N ALA A 21 7.62 -12.37 -15.37
CA ALA A 21 8.38 -13.06 -14.33
C ALA A 21 9.39 -12.12 -13.65
N ALA A 22 10.04 -11.22 -14.40
CA ALA A 22 10.90 -10.20 -13.80
C ALA A 22 10.14 -9.21 -12.93
N VAL A 23 8.93 -8.80 -13.34
CA VAL A 23 8.07 -7.94 -12.50
C VAL A 23 7.76 -8.62 -11.16
N LEU A 24 7.37 -9.90 -11.19
CA LEU A 24 7.13 -10.69 -9.96
C LEU A 24 8.39 -10.80 -9.09
N LEU A 25 9.55 -11.06 -9.71
CA LEU A 25 10.83 -11.11 -9.01
C LEU A 25 11.14 -9.79 -8.30
N PHE A 26 10.98 -8.65 -8.98
CA PHE A 26 11.22 -7.34 -8.38
C PHE A 26 10.23 -7.03 -7.26
N GLN A 27 8.96 -7.42 -7.38
CA GLN A 27 7.97 -7.27 -6.31
C GLN A 27 8.34 -8.11 -5.08
N GLN A 28 8.76 -9.36 -5.26
CA GLN A 28 9.21 -10.24 -4.18
C GLN A 28 10.49 -9.73 -3.51
N LEU A 29 11.47 -9.31 -4.32
CA LEU A 29 12.73 -8.78 -3.82
C LEU A 29 12.53 -7.47 -3.05
N LEU A 30 11.65 -6.59 -3.53
CA LEU A 30 11.26 -5.38 -2.81
C LEU A 30 10.61 -5.75 -1.46
N ALA A 31 9.66 -6.67 -1.45
CA ALA A 31 8.99 -7.13 -0.23
C ALA A 31 10.00 -7.69 0.79
N GLU A 32 10.93 -8.53 0.34
CA GLU A 32 11.95 -9.15 1.18
C GLU A 32 12.95 -8.13 1.73
N LEU A 33 13.46 -7.24 0.88
CA LEU A 33 14.40 -6.19 1.30
C LEU A 33 13.76 -5.21 2.29
N LEU A 34 12.51 -4.81 2.04
CA LEU A 34 11.78 -3.96 2.98
C LEU A 34 11.56 -4.68 4.32
N SER A 35 11.17 -5.96 4.28
CA SER A 35 10.95 -6.76 5.51
C SER A 35 12.24 -6.88 6.32
N LYS A 36 13.38 -7.16 5.67
CA LYS A 36 14.70 -7.21 6.33
C LYS A 36 15.11 -5.87 6.93
N LYS A 37 14.90 -4.76 6.20
CA LYS A 37 15.22 -3.41 6.69
C LYS A 37 14.37 -3.04 7.90
N MET A 38 13.10 -3.44 7.92
CA MET A 38 12.20 -3.16 9.03
C MET A 38 12.41 -4.08 10.23
N ALA A 39 12.72 -5.37 10.02
CA ALA A 39 13.09 -6.30 11.10
C ALA A 39 14.39 -5.91 11.82
N ALA A 40 15.29 -5.18 11.14
CA ALA A 40 16.45 -4.56 11.78
C ALA A 40 16.06 -3.39 12.72
N SER A 41 14.87 -2.81 12.53
CA SER A 41 14.22 -1.95 13.53
C SER A 41 13.57 -2.87 14.56
N MET A 42 13.93 -2.72 15.84
CA MET A 42 13.42 -3.62 16.89
C MET A 42 11.89 -3.70 16.89
N PRO A 43 11.29 -4.87 17.19
CA PRO A 43 9.85 -4.94 17.42
C PRO A 43 9.49 -3.90 18.48
N ILE A 44 8.47 -3.10 18.18
CA ILE A 44 8.06 -2.00 19.05
C ILE A 44 7.56 -2.60 20.35
N SER A 45 8.44 -2.69 21.36
CA SER A 45 8.04 -3.10 22.71
C SER A 45 7.11 -2.02 23.24
N SER A 46 5.82 -2.36 23.31
CA SER A 46 4.79 -1.42 23.70
C SER A 46 3.75 -2.12 24.58
N PRO A 47 3.25 -1.45 25.63
CA PRO A 47 2.12 -1.96 26.41
C PRO A 47 0.88 -2.23 25.54
N TYR A 48 0.77 -1.59 24.36
CA TYR A 48 -0.33 -1.78 23.41
C TYR A 48 -0.32 -3.14 22.69
N ILE A 49 0.79 -3.90 22.73
CA ILE A 49 0.84 -5.28 22.19
C ILE A 49 -0.20 -6.18 22.89
N SER A 50 -0.52 -5.88 24.16
CA SER A 50 -1.53 -6.63 24.92
C SER A 50 -2.97 -6.40 24.43
N PHE A 51 -3.23 -5.29 23.73
CA PHE A 51 -4.57 -4.86 23.35
C PHE A 51 -4.86 -5.06 21.86
N PHE A 52 -3.89 -4.76 20.99
CA PHE A 52 -4.03 -4.96 19.55
C PHE A 52 -3.23 -6.16 19.08
N LYS A 53 -3.88 -7.07 18.35
CA LYS A 53 -3.22 -8.24 17.77
C LYS A 53 -2.30 -7.85 16.60
N ARG A 54 -2.71 -6.84 15.82
CA ARG A 54 -1.97 -6.29 14.68
C ARG A 54 -2.24 -4.80 14.56
N ILE A 55 -1.22 -4.03 14.17
CA ILE A 55 -1.40 -2.61 13.81
C ILE A 55 -1.13 -2.49 12.31
N ARG A 56 -2.18 -2.19 11.55
CA ARG A 56 -2.16 -2.15 10.08
C ARG A 56 -2.11 -0.71 9.61
N ILE A 57 -1.05 -0.34 8.90
CA ILE A 57 -0.89 0.98 8.28
C ILE A 57 -1.07 0.80 6.78
N LEU A 58 -2.07 1.47 6.21
CA LEU A 58 -2.29 1.49 4.76
C LEU A 58 -1.93 2.88 4.23
N ASP A 59 -0.98 2.92 3.30
CA ASP A 59 -0.55 4.14 2.64
C ASP A 59 -0.25 3.89 1.15
N SER A 60 -0.24 4.97 0.37
CA SER A 60 0.10 4.91 -1.05
C SER A 60 1.16 5.94 -1.43
N THR A 61 1.95 5.60 -2.44
CA THR A 61 2.81 6.55 -3.12
C THR A 61 2.57 6.45 -4.62
N ALA A 62 2.60 7.60 -5.31
CA ALA A 62 2.38 7.66 -6.75
C ALA A 62 3.50 8.45 -7.41
N PHE A 63 3.88 8.02 -8.61
CA PHE A 63 4.91 8.66 -9.41
C PHE A 63 4.48 8.69 -10.88
N GLN A 64 4.91 9.75 -11.57
CA GLN A 64 4.64 9.94 -12.98
C GLN A 64 5.51 9.02 -13.82
N LEU A 65 4.97 8.60 -14.96
CA LEU A 65 5.69 7.80 -15.95
C LEU A 65 5.77 8.56 -17.27
N PRO A 66 6.72 8.21 -18.15
CA PRO A 66 6.75 8.74 -19.51
C PRO A 66 5.43 8.47 -20.27
N ASP A 67 5.05 9.38 -21.16
CA ASP A 67 3.78 9.34 -21.91
C ASP A 67 3.67 8.20 -22.95
N VAL A 68 4.66 7.31 -23.01
CA VAL A 68 4.57 6.05 -23.79
C VAL A 68 3.81 4.95 -23.05
N PHE A 69 3.55 5.10 -21.75
CA PHE A 69 2.88 4.08 -20.91
C PHE A 69 1.39 4.26 -20.56
N PRO A 70 0.60 5.21 -21.10
CA PRO A 70 -0.76 5.46 -20.61
C PRO A 70 -1.73 4.31 -20.90
N SER A 71 -1.45 3.47 -21.90
CA SER A 71 -2.23 2.26 -22.21
C SER A 71 -2.18 1.21 -21.09
N VAL A 72 -1.07 1.14 -20.35
CA VAL A 72 -0.85 0.17 -19.26
C VAL A 72 -1.02 0.83 -17.89
N TYR A 73 -0.52 2.05 -17.72
CA TYR A 73 -0.51 2.79 -16.46
C TYR A 73 -1.11 4.19 -16.64
N PRO A 74 -2.45 4.30 -16.78
CA PRO A 74 -3.10 5.58 -16.96
C PRO A 74 -2.94 6.46 -15.71
N GLY A 75 -2.44 7.68 -15.92
CA GLY A 75 -2.28 8.71 -14.91
C GLY A 75 -3.59 9.43 -14.58
N ALA A 76 -3.57 10.23 -13.52
CA ALA A 76 -4.73 11.01 -13.08
C ALA A 76 -5.04 12.25 -13.94
N GLY A 77 -4.19 12.57 -14.94
CA GLY A 77 -4.45 13.61 -15.93
C GLY A 77 -4.26 15.06 -15.44
N GLY A 78 -3.63 15.27 -14.29
CA GLY A 78 -3.31 16.59 -13.74
C GLY A 78 -1.83 16.95 -13.97
N CYS A 79 -1.58 18.02 -14.73
CA CYS A 79 -0.26 18.54 -15.14
C CYS A 79 0.58 17.58 -16.00
N SER A 80 0.56 17.87 -17.31
CA SER A 80 1.43 17.43 -18.42
C SER A 80 1.59 15.94 -18.72
N HIS A 81 1.39 15.01 -17.80
CA HIS A 81 1.65 13.58 -18.03
C HIS A 81 0.37 12.73 -17.97
N THR A 82 0.20 11.89 -18.99
CA THR A 82 -0.95 11.00 -19.19
C THR A 82 -0.76 9.62 -18.55
N ALA A 83 0.46 9.29 -18.14
CA ALA A 83 0.83 8.04 -17.52
C ALA A 83 1.32 8.23 -16.08
N GLY A 84 0.99 7.28 -15.21
CA GLY A 84 1.43 7.28 -13.83
C GLY A 84 1.12 5.95 -13.16
N ILE A 85 1.91 5.62 -12.17
CA ILE A 85 1.78 4.39 -11.38
C ILE A 85 1.64 4.75 -9.92
N LYS A 86 0.86 3.94 -9.21
CA LYS A 86 0.65 4.04 -7.77
C LYS A 86 1.04 2.72 -7.14
N ILE A 87 1.84 2.79 -6.08
CA ILE A 87 2.13 1.67 -5.19
C ILE A 87 1.27 1.87 -3.94
N GLN A 88 0.44 0.87 -3.67
CA GLN A 88 -0.34 0.72 -2.46
C GLN A 88 0.37 -0.26 -1.53
N LEU A 89 0.48 0.10 -0.25
CA LEU A 89 1.24 -0.64 0.73
C LEU A 89 0.43 -0.77 2.03
N GLU A 90 0.11 -2.00 2.42
CA GLU A 90 -0.40 -2.28 3.77
C GLU A 90 0.66 -3.00 4.59
N TYR A 91 1.05 -2.38 5.69
CA TYR A 91 2.14 -2.79 6.55
C TYR A 91 1.62 -3.12 7.95
N GLU A 92 2.04 -4.26 8.49
CA GLU A 92 1.78 -4.66 9.87
C GLU A 92 2.97 -4.24 10.74
N LEU A 93 2.72 -3.28 11.62
CA LEU A 93 3.76 -2.57 12.37
C LEU A 93 4.42 -3.41 13.47
N LEU A 94 3.70 -4.35 14.10
CA LEU A 94 4.22 -5.09 15.26
C LEU A 94 5.23 -6.17 14.84
N SER A 95 4.92 -6.92 13.79
CA SER A 95 5.79 -7.96 13.22
C SER A 95 6.72 -7.45 12.12
N GLY A 96 6.44 -6.25 11.60
CA GLY A 96 7.17 -5.68 10.48
C GLY A 96 6.90 -6.35 9.13
N GLN A 97 5.75 -7.02 8.99
CA GLN A 97 5.37 -7.72 7.77
C GLN A 97 4.57 -6.85 6.81
N PHE A 98 4.83 -6.97 5.51
CA PHE A 98 3.95 -6.40 4.48
C PHE A 98 2.78 -7.35 4.24
N LEU A 99 1.57 -6.85 4.49
CA LEU A 99 0.33 -7.59 4.28
C LEU A 99 -0.07 -7.54 2.80
N HIS A 100 0.07 -6.37 2.18
CA HIS A 100 -0.23 -6.18 0.77
C HIS A 100 0.74 -5.18 0.12
N ILE A 101 1.25 -5.54 -1.05
CA ILE A 101 1.98 -4.64 -1.95
C ILE A 101 1.30 -4.73 -3.29
N HIS A 102 0.67 -3.64 -3.73
CA HIS A 102 -0.06 -3.62 -4.99
C HIS A 102 0.37 -2.43 -5.85
N THR A 103 0.80 -2.73 -7.06
CA THR A 103 1.15 -1.73 -8.07
C THR A 103 -0.02 -1.59 -9.04
N GLY A 104 -0.55 -0.37 -9.20
CA GLY A 104 -1.67 -0.10 -10.08
C GLY A 104 -1.55 1.23 -10.81
N PRO A 105 -2.56 1.60 -11.62
CA PRO A 105 -2.59 2.89 -12.30
C PRO A 105 -2.56 4.07 -11.33
N GLY A 106 -1.88 5.15 -11.71
CA GLY A 106 -1.78 6.38 -10.93
C GLY A 106 -3.14 7.01 -10.62
N LYS A 107 -4.12 6.84 -11.52
CA LYS A 107 -5.49 7.31 -11.33
C LYS A 107 -6.31 6.53 -10.30
N GLN A 108 -5.81 5.40 -9.79
CA GLN A 108 -6.56 4.58 -8.85
C GLN A 108 -6.77 5.33 -7.53
N HIS A 109 -8.02 5.42 -7.08
CA HIS A 109 -8.37 6.09 -5.84
C HIS A 109 -8.03 5.22 -4.62
N ASP A 110 -7.45 5.84 -3.61
CA ASP A 110 -7.04 5.19 -2.36
C ASP A 110 -8.24 4.60 -1.62
N ARG A 111 -9.36 5.33 -1.59
CA ARG A 111 -10.66 4.86 -1.09
C ARG A 111 -11.03 3.47 -1.62
N THR A 112 -10.93 3.26 -2.94
CA THR A 112 -11.30 1.98 -3.56
C THR A 112 -10.37 0.86 -3.10
N TYR A 113 -9.08 1.15 -2.96
CA TYR A 113 -8.12 0.19 -2.45
C TYR A 113 -8.35 -0.13 -0.96
N GLY A 114 -8.67 0.88 -0.14
CA GLY A 114 -9.05 0.70 1.26
C GLY A 114 -10.23 -0.26 1.45
N SER A 115 -11.22 -0.19 0.55
CA SER A 115 -12.36 -1.11 0.53
C SER A 115 -11.98 -2.53 0.09
N LEU A 116 -10.99 -2.69 -0.79
CA LEU A 116 -10.46 -4.01 -1.17
C LEU A 116 -9.71 -4.69 -0.02
N CYS A 117 -9.01 -3.91 0.82
CA CYS A 117 -8.30 -4.42 1.99
C CYS A 117 -9.21 -4.69 3.19
N ALA A 118 -10.37 -4.02 3.30
CA ALA A 118 -11.27 -4.12 4.45
C ALA A 118 -11.65 -5.58 4.82
N PRO A 119 -11.96 -6.49 3.87
CA PRO A 119 -12.28 -7.89 4.19
C PRO A 119 -11.18 -8.67 4.90
N THR A 120 -9.91 -8.23 4.83
CA THR A 120 -8.76 -8.89 5.47
C THR A 120 -8.56 -8.52 6.94
N VAL A 121 -9.34 -7.55 7.43
CA VAL A 121 -9.32 -7.10 8.83
C VAL A 121 -9.97 -8.17 9.72
N THR A 122 -9.33 -8.44 10.85
CA THR A 122 -9.80 -9.39 11.87
C THR A 122 -9.96 -8.70 13.22
N ALA A 123 -10.67 -9.35 14.15
CA ALA A 123 -10.86 -8.85 15.51
C ALA A 123 -9.53 -8.43 16.17
N ASN A 124 -9.59 -7.36 16.95
CA ASN A 124 -8.45 -6.72 17.63
C ASN A 124 -7.35 -6.17 16.71
N ASP A 125 -7.57 -6.06 15.40
CA ASP A 125 -6.69 -5.26 14.54
C ASP A 125 -6.92 -3.76 14.81
N LEU A 126 -5.87 -2.96 14.71
CA LEU A 126 -5.95 -1.51 14.62
C LEU A 126 -5.61 -1.06 13.20
N CYS A 127 -6.56 -0.48 12.48
CA CYS A 127 -6.34 0.09 11.15
C CYS A 127 -6.02 1.59 11.24
N ILE A 128 -4.81 1.99 10.83
CA ILE A 128 -4.41 3.39 10.71
C ILE A 128 -4.41 3.76 9.23
N ARG A 129 -5.32 4.65 8.83
CA ARG A 129 -5.50 5.04 7.43
C ARG A 129 -5.73 6.54 7.30
N ASP A 130 -5.12 7.15 6.30
CA ASP A 130 -5.21 8.58 6.08
C ASP A 130 -6.58 9.02 5.50
N LEU A 131 -6.71 10.29 5.09
CA LEU A 131 -7.97 10.83 4.56
C LEU A 131 -8.34 10.22 3.20
N GLY A 132 -7.37 9.81 2.39
CA GLY A 132 -7.60 9.22 1.07
C GLY A 132 -8.41 7.93 1.13
N TYR A 133 -8.33 7.21 2.26
CA TYR A 133 -9.05 5.96 2.53
C TYR A 133 -10.35 6.15 3.32
N PHE A 134 -10.74 7.39 3.66
CA PHE A 134 -11.91 7.62 4.50
C PHE A 134 -13.21 7.18 3.80
N HIS A 135 -13.86 6.15 4.36
CA HIS A 135 -15.13 5.64 3.85
C HIS A 135 -15.99 5.04 4.97
N LEU A 136 -17.16 5.64 5.22
CA LEU A 136 -18.02 5.25 6.34
C LEU A 136 -18.41 3.77 6.34
N LYS A 137 -18.64 3.16 5.17
CA LYS A 137 -18.96 1.73 5.09
C LYS A 137 -17.79 0.85 5.52
N ASP A 138 -16.57 1.26 5.20
CA ASP A 138 -15.37 0.50 5.58
C ASP A 138 -15.11 0.65 7.08
N LEU A 139 -15.33 1.85 7.64
CA LEU A 139 -15.24 2.08 9.08
C LEU A 139 -16.28 1.26 9.86
N GLN A 140 -17.52 1.21 9.37
CA GLN A 140 -18.56 0.36 9.95
C GLN A 140 -18.15 -1.13 9.87
N TYR A 141 -17.65 -1.58 8.72
CA TYR A 141 -17.18 -2.96 8.57
C TYR A 141 -16.06 -3.31 9.55
N ILE A 142 -15.08 -2.42 9.75
CA ILE A 142 -14.01 -2.62 10.74
C ILE A 142 -14.59 -2.75 12.14
N GLN A 143 -15.55 -1.90 12.51
CA GLN A 143 -16.21 -1.97 13.81
C GLN A 143 -17.02 -3.26 13.98
N ASP A 144 -17.76 -3.69 12.96
CA ASP A 144 -18.54 -4.94 12.97
C ASP A 144 -17.64 -6.18 13.09
N LYS A 145 -16.35 -6.06 12.76
CA LYS A 145 -15.33 -7.10 12.95
C LYS A 145 -14.66 -7.07 14.32
N GLU A 146 -15.16 -6.25 15.26
CA GLU A 146 -14.53 -6.05 16.58
C GLU A 146 -13.08 -5.58 16.47
N ALA A 147 -12.81 -4.78 15.43
CA ALA A 147 -11.53 -4.15 15.18
C ALA A 147 -11.63 -2.63 15.37
N TYR A 148 -10.48 -1.99 15.45
CA TYR A 148 -10.33 -0.56 15.75
C TYR A 148 -9.81 0.19 14.53
N TYR A 149 -10.08 1.49 14.45
CA TYR A 149 -9.55 2.34 13.40
C TYR A 149 -9.16 3.73 13.90
N ILE A 150 -8.14 4.30 13.25
CA ILE A 150 -7.77 5.71 13.35
C ILE A 150 -7.75 6.25 11.92
N SER A 151 -8.54 7.29 11.68
CA SER A 151 -8.55 7.97 10.39
C SER A 151 -8.81 9.46 10.53
N ARG A 152 -8.32 10.24 9.57
CA ARG A 152 -8.64 11.65 9.45
C ARG A 152 -10.10 11.79 9.01
N ILE A 153 -10.89 12.54 9.79
CA ILE A 153 -12.27 12.84 9.40
C ILE A 153 -12.29 13.76 8.19
N LYS A 154 -13.14 13.44 7.21
CA LYS A 154 -13.37 14.31 6.06
C LYS A 154 -14.21 15.52 6.46
N SER A 155 -13.81 16.73 6.06
CA SER A 155 -14.44 18.00 6.48
C SER A 155 -15.93 18.10 6.20
N ASN A 156 -16.44 17.42 5.17
CA ASN A 156 -17.86 17.39 4.82
C ASN A 156 -18.66 16.30 5.57
N THR A 157 -18.08 15.65 6.58
CA THR A 157 -18.75 14.64 7.41
C THR A 157 -19.58 15.33 8.48
N ARG A 158 -20.88 15.02 8.53
CA ARG A 158 -21.77 15.51 9.59
C ARG A 158 -21.65 14.61 10.81
N MET A 159 -21.33 15.19 11.96
CA MET A 159 -21.28 14.48 13.24
C MET A 159 -22.55 14.73 14.04
N TYR A 160 -23.13 13.65 14.54
CA TYR A 160 -24.32 13.71 15.38
C TYR A 160 -24.00 13.05 16.72
N GLN A 161 -24.35 13.71 17.82
CA GLN A 161 -24.27 13.11 19.14
C GLN A 161 -25.55 12.29 19.37
N LYS A 162 -25.38 10.98 19.63
CA LYS A 162 -26.51 10.15 20.09
C LYS A 162 -26.90 10.67 21.49
N LYS A 163 -28.14 11.12 21.64
CA LYS A 163 -28.70 11.40 22.97
C LYS A 163 -28.93 10.05 23.65
N SER A 164 -28.26 9.85 24.78
CA SER A 164 -28.49 8.73 25.70
C SER A 164 -29.70 9.00 26.56
#